data_AF-A0A2K6UUH0-F1
#
_entry.id   AF-A0A2K6UUH0-F1
#
_cell.length_a   1.000
_cell.length_b   1.000
_cell.length_c   1.000
_cell.angle_alpha   90.00
_cell.angle_beta   90.00
_cell.angle_gamma   90.00
#
_symmetry.space_group_name_H-M   'P 1'
#
loop_
_entity.id
_entity.type
_entity.pdbx_description
1 polymer ?
#
loop_
_entity_poly.entity_id
_entity_poly.type
_entity_poly.pdbx_seq_one_letter_code
_entity_poly.pdbx_strand_id
1 'polypeptide(L)' 'MVNVPKTRRTFCKKCGKHQPHKVTRYKKGKDSLGIMTGSRVAMVGRLSRFSGKRRLC' A
#
# COMPACT_ATOMS: atom_id res chain seq x y z
N MET A 1 16.63 0.08 19.36
CA MET A 1 16.80 1.30 18.55
C MET A 1 17.62 0.92 17.32
N VAL A 2 17.04 0.94 16.11
CA VAL A 2 17.74 0.49 14.88
C VAL A 2 18.30 1.71 14.16
N ASN A 3 19.62 1.74 13.97
CA ASN A 3 20.29 2.87 13.33
C ASN A 3 20.17 2.75 11.80
N VAL A 4 19.26 3.53 11.21
CA VAL A 4 19.08 3.55 9.75
C VAL A 4 19.92 4.70 9.17
N PRO A 5 20.79 4.44 8.17
CA PRO A 5 21.55 5.50 7.52
C PRO A 5 20.59 6.47 6.80
N LYS A 6 20.83 7.77 7.00
CA LYS A 6 20.04 8.87 6.43
C LYS A 6 20.10 8.92 4.90
N THR A 7 21.12 8.30 4.31
CA THR A 7 21.32 8.19 2.87
C THR A 7 21.55 6.74 2.48
N ARG A 8 20.87 6.27 1.43
CA ARG A 8 21.05 4.92 0.86
C ARG A 8 21.10 5.01 -0.65
N ARG A 9 22.04 4.29 -1.29
CA ARG A 9 22.06 4.15 -2.75
C ARG A 9 21.01 3.14 -3.17
N THR A 10 19.96 3.61 -3.84
CA THR A 10 18.86 2.76 -4.33
C THR A 10 18.49 3.14 -5.76
N PHE A 11 17.78 2.26 -6.46
CA PHE A 11 17.34 2.52 -7.82
C PHE A 11 16.25 3.60 -7.84
N CYS A 12 16.45 4.64 -8.64
CA CYS A 12 15.42 5.63 -8.89
C CYS A 12 14.59 5.22 -10.10
N LYS A 13 13.30 4.89 -9.89
CA LYS A 13 12.37 4.54 -10.97
C LYS A 13 12.23 5.63 -12.04
N LYS A 14 12.34 6.90 -11.64
CA LYS A 14 12.22 8.04 -12.57
C LYS A 14 13.51 8.30 -13.37
N CYS A 15 14.67 8.03 -12.78
CA CYS A 15 15.96 8.34 -13.39
C CYS A 15 16.64 7.13 -14.07
N GLY A 16 16.07 5.92 -13.91
CA GLY A 16 16.60 4.70 -14.53
C GLY A 16 17.97 4.25 -14.02
N LYS A 17 18.47 4.84 -12.92
CA LYS A 17 19.80 4.58 -12.37
C LYS A 17 19.80 4.56 -10.86
N HIS A 18 20.84 3.94 -10.29
CA HIS A 18 21.08 3.97 -8.85
C HIS A 18 21.63 5.34 -8.43
N GLN A 19 20.95 5.98 -7.48
CA GLN A 19 21.34 7.26 -6.93
C GLN A 19 21.31 7.21 -5.40
N PRO A 20 22.12 7.99 -4.69
CA PRO A 20 21.89 8.23 -3.27
C PRO A 20 20.53 8.91 -3.03
N HIS A 21 19.66 8.25 -2.26
CA HIS A 21 18.38 8.77 -1.81
C HIS A 21 18.41 9.09 -0.33
N LYS A 22 17.77 10.21 0.04
CA LYS A 22 17.55 10.57 1.44
C LYS A 22 16.42 9.71 2.00
N VAL A 23 16.74 8.96 3.05
CA VAL A 23 15.79 8.11 3.75
C VAL A 23 15.18 8.91 4.89
N THR A 24 13.87 9.13 4.81
CA THR A 24 13.08 9.73 5.89
C THR A 24 12.15 8.69 6.48
N ARG A 25 11.97 8.71 7.80
CA ARG A 25 10.93 7.90 8.40
C ARG A 25 9.58 8.50 8.04
N TYR A 26 8.70 7.69 7.44
CA TYR A 26 7.32 8.09 7.26
C TYR A 26 6.69 8.33 8.64
N LYS A 27 6.02 9.47 8.78
CA LYS A 27 5.16 9.76 9.92
C LYS A 27 3.73 9.76 9.39
N LYS A 28 2.84 9.00 10.04
CA LYS A 28 1.42 9.07 9.76
C LYS A 28 0.96 10.52 10.03
N GLY A 29 0.26 11.14 9.07
CA GLY A 29 -0.37 12.44 9.30
C GLY A 29 -1.45 12.34 10.37
N LYS A 30 -1.95 13.49 10.86
CA LYS A 30 -3.19 13.49 11.65
C LYS A 30 -4.30 12.93 10.77
N ASP A 31 -5.01 11.92 11.27
CA ASP A 31 -6.20 11.41 10.61
C ASP A 31 -7.17 12.58 10.43
N SER A 32 -7.46 12.94 9.18
CA SER A 32 -8.49 13.92 8.87
C SER A 32 -9.80 13.39 9.46
N LEU A 33 -10.37 14.12 10.41
CA LEU A 33 -11.58 13.79 11.16
C LEU A 33 -12.86 13.76 10.28
N GLY A 34 -12.71 13.52 8.98
CA GLY A 34 -13.74 13.50 7.94
C GLY A 34 -13.64 12.31 6.99
N ILE A 35 -12.98 11.22 7.40
CA ILE A 35 -13.09 9.91 6.72
C ILE A 35 -13.51 8.85 7.75
N MET A 36 -14.60 9.12 8.47
CA MET A 36 -15.27 8.13 9.32
C MET A 36 -16.79 8.35 9.39
N THR A 37 -17.37 8.91 8.33
CA THR A 37 -18.81 8.90 8.08
C THR A 37 -19.05 8.29 6.71
N GLY A 38 -18.86 6.97 6.58
CA GLY A 38 -19.09 6.28 5.31
C GLY A 38 -18.47 4.88 5.16
N SER A 39 -18.05 4.22 6.24
CA SER A 39 -17.54 2.84 6.13
C SER A 39 -18.11 1.94 7.22
N ARG A 40 -19.44 1.89 7.27
CA ARG A 40 -20.21 0.71 7.65
C ARG A 40 -21.33 0.47 6.63
N VAL A 41 -20.99 0.50 5.33
CA VAL A 41 -21.81 -0.26 4.39
C VAL A 41 -21.26 -1.67 4.50
N ALA A 42 -22.04 -2.54 5.15
CA ALA A 42 -21.74 -3.95 5.19
C ALA A 42 -21.39 -4.42 3.77
N MET A 43 -20.29 -5.14 3.61
CA MET A 43 -20.09 -5.98 2.43
C MET A 43 -21.13 -7.12 2.51
N VAL A 44 -22.41 -6.80 2.30
CA VAL A 44 -23.46 -7.77 2.03
C VAL A 44 -23.54 -7.93 0.51
N GLY A 45 -23.13 -9.11 0.06
CA GLY A 45 -23.45 -9.58 -1.29
C GLY A 45 -22.36 -9.36 -2.35
N ARG A 46 -21.39 -10.27 -2.41
CA ARG A 46 -20.91 -10.91 -3.66
C ARG A 46 -19.88 -12.01 -3.37
N LEU A 47 -20.21 -12.92 -2.46
CA LEU A 47 -19.50 -14.21 -2.35
C LEU A 47 -20.33 -15.30 -3.02
N SER A 48 -20.59 -15.16 -4.34
CA SER A 48 -21.41 -16.14 -5.07
C SER A 48 -21.00 -16.31 -6.53
N ARG A 49 -19.71 -16.30 -6.86
CA ARG A 49 -19.20 -16.72 -8.19
C ARG A 49 -17.84 -17.44 -8.14
N PHE A 50 -17.54 -18.16 -7.07
CA PHE A 50 -16.38 -19.08 -7.02
C PHE A 50 -16.77 -20.51 -6.65
N SER A 51 -17.96 -20.93 -7.10
CA SER A 51 -18.35 -22.34 -7.12
C SER A 51 -19.05 -22.61 -8.45
N GLY A 52 -18.40 -23.35 -9.36
CA GLY A 52 -19.02 -23.86 -10.57
C GLY A 52 -18.29 -23.58 -11.89
N LYS A 53 -17.05 -24.05 -12.04
CA LYS A 53 -16.52 -24.68 -13.28
C LYS A 53 -15.08 -25.17 -13.10
N ARG A 54 -14.96 -26.27 -12.35
CA ARG A 54 -14.10 -27.39 -12.79
C ARG A 54 -14.92 -28.13 -13.85
N ARG A 55 -14.58 -28.01 -15.13
CA ARG A 55 -14.82 -28.98 -16.24
C ARG A 55 -14.60 -28.27 -17.59
N LEU A 56 -13.59 -28.77 -18.33
CA LEU A 56 -13.23 -28.53 -19.75
C LEU A 56 -12.89 -27.07 -20.09
N CYS A 57 -11.71 -26.72 -20.60
CA CYS A 57 -10.84 -27.38 -21.57
C CYS A 57 -9.37 -27.01 -21.28
#